data_AF-A0A2D6WZZ4-F1
#
_entry.id   AF-A0A2D6WZZ4-F1
#
_cell.length_a   1.000
_cell.length_b   1.000
_cell.length_c   1.000
_cell.angle_alpha   90.00
_cell.angle_beta   90.00
_cell.angle_gamma   90.00
#
_symmetry.space_group_name_H-M   'P 1'
#
loop_
_entity.id
_entity.type
_entity.pdbx_description
1 polymer ?
#
loop_
_entity_poly.entity_id
_entity_poly.type
_entity_poly.pdbx_seq_one_letter_code
_entity_poly.pdbx_strand_id
1 'polypeptide(L)'
;MYDLNVVSLGAGVQSMALILLAEKGEVERPDCAIFADTGWEPDAVYDQLNWLKEETTIPIHVVTIGNLKEDVLKVLGPEGQKISKGQPPFFVRNDDGDGTDLGGMLWRKCTSEYKINPIQKKIHTLLRYKPRQRVKKKAR
;
A
#
# COMPACT_ATOMS: atom_id res chain seq x y z
N MET A 1 1.69 -9.61 -26.18
CA MET A 1 0.51 -9.13 -25.45
C MET A 1 0.43 -9.97 -24.19
N TYR A 2 1.12 -9.51 -23.16
CA TYR A 2 1.14 -10.20 -21.88
C TYR A 2 0.18 -9.46 -20.94
N ASP A 3 -0.80 -10.20 -20.42
CA ASP A 3 -1.60 -9.73 -19.30
C ASP A 3 -0.77 -10.00 -18.05
N LEU A 4 -0.43 -8.94 -17.31
CA LEU A 4 0.36 -9.05 -16.08
C LEU A 4 -0.59 -9.33 -14.91
N ASN A 5 -0.49 -10.52 -14.33
CA ASN A 5 -1.26 -10.92 -13.15
C ASN A 5 -0.45 -10.60 -11.88
N VAL A 6 -1.00 -9.72 -11.03
CA VAL A 6 -0.30 -9.18 -9.86
C VAL A 6 -1.14 -9.31 -8.61
N VAL A 7 -0.54 -9.85 -7.55
CA VAL A 7 -1.14 -9.84 -6.21
C VAL A 7 -0.78 -8.55 -5.48
N SER A 8 -1.79 -7.80 -5.05
CA SER A 8 -1.62 -6.75 -4.03
C SER A 8 -1.41 -7.41 -2.67
N LEU A 9 -0.15 -7.52 -2.25
CA LEU A 9 0.24 -8.26 -1.04
C LEU A 9 0.10 -7.36 0.19
N GLY A 10 -0.70 -7.81 1.15
CA GLY A 10 -0.79 -7.19 2.48
C GLY A 10 0.11 -7.85 3.52
N ALA A 11 0.70 -9.01 3.20
CA ALA A 11 1.43 -9.87 4.14
C ALA A 11 0.60 -10.28 5.37
N GLY A 12 -0.72 -10.32 5.23
CA GLY A 12 -1.64 -10.95 6.19
C GLY A 12 -2.12 -12.31 5.70
N VAL A 13 -2.82 -13.04 6.57
CA VAL A 13 -3.25 -14.45 6.40
C VAL A 13 -3.77 -14.77 4.99
N GLN A 14 -4.73 -13.99 4.49
CA GLN A 14 -5.38 -14.27 3.21
C GLN A 14 -4.43 -14.10 2.01
N SER A 15 -3.71 -12.97 1.97
CA SER A 15 -2.81 -12.68 0.85
C SER A 15 -1.60 -13.61 0.85
N MET A 16 -1.12 -14.05 2.02
CA MET A 16 -0.05 -15.03 2.13
C MET A 16 -0.52 -16.42 1.70
N ALA A 17 -1.72 -16.83 2.13
CA ALA A 17 -2.30 -18.10 1.71
C ALA A 17 -2.42 -18.17 0.18
N LEU A 18 -2.84 -17.09 -0.48
CA LEU A 18 -2.91 -17.03 -1.94
C LEU A 18 -1.55 -17.29 -2.60
N ILE A 19 -0.47 -16.67 -2.10
CA ILE A 19 0.90 -16.87 -2.62
C ILE A 19 1.37 -18.30 -2.40
N LEU A 20 1.14 -18.88 -1.23
CA LEU A 20 1.55 -20.24 -0.91
C LEU A 20 0.75 -21.29 -1.70
N LEU A 21 -0.55 -21.08 -1.90
CA LEU A 21 -1.38 -21.93 -2.75
C LEU A 21 -0.95 -21.83 -4.22
N ALA A 22 -0.60 -20.63 -4.68
CA ALA A 22 -0.06 -20.42 -6.02
C ALA A 22 1.31 -21.10 -6.22
N GLU A 23 2.17 -21.09 -5.20
CA GLU A 23 3.45 -21.81 -5.20
C GLU A 23 3.24 -23.32 -5.34
N LYS A 24 2.19 -23.86 -4.72
CA LYS A 24 1.79 -25.28 -4.80
C LYS A 24 1.04 -25.64 -6.07
N GLY A 25 0.70 -24.67 -6.92
CA GLY A 25 -0.08 -24.89 -8.14
C GLY A 25 -1.57 -25.15 -7.91
N GLU A 26 -2.09 -24.88 -6.71
CA GLU A 26 -3.51 -25.07 -6.35
C GLU A 26 -4.41 -23.95 -6.91
N VAL A 27 -3.82 -22.79 -7.19
CA VAL A 27 -4.48 -21.64 -7.83
C VAL A 27 -3.58 -21.09 -8.93
N GLU A 28 -4.13 -20.22 -9.78
CA GLU A 28 -3.35 -19.54 -10.82
C GLU A 28 -2.15 -18.81 -10.22
N ARG A 29 -0.96 -19.08 -10.79
CA ARG A 29 0.28 -18.48 -10.32
C ARG A 29 0.41 -17.04 -10.84
N PRO A 30 0.52 -16.03 -9.96
CA PRO A 30 0.73 -14.66 -10.39
C PRO A 30 2.15 -14.46 -10.91
N ASP A 31 2.35 -13.46 -11.78
CA ASP A 31 3.68 -13.09 -12.27
C ASP A 31 4.54 -12.50 -11.16
N CYS A 32 3.91 -11.76 -10.25
CA CYS A 32 4.55 -11.18 -9.07
C CYS A 32 3.53 -10.76 -8.01
N ALA A 33 4.05 -10.44 -6.84
CA ALA A 33 3.31 -9.79 -5.77
C ALA A 33 3.95 -8.42 -5.46
N ILE A 34 3.15 -7.45 -5.04
CA ILE A 34 3.64 -6.12 -4.67
C ILE A 34 3.13 -5.78 -3.27
N PHE A 35 4.07 -5.56 -2.35
CA PHE A 35 3.81 -5.06 -1.01
C PHE A 35 4.11 -3.56 -0.95
N ALA A 36 3.11 -2.78 -0.54
CA ALA A 36 3.27 -1.34 -0.37
C ALA A 36 3.55 -1.01 1.10
N ASP A 37 4.83 -0.81 1.40
CA ASP A 37 5.34 -0.51 2.73
C ASP A 37 5.04 0.94 3.10
N THR A 38 4.27 1.11 4.17
CA THR A 38 3.91 2.42 4.72
C THR A 38 5.01 3.00 5.62
N GLY A 39 6.05 2.21 5.93
CA GLY A 39 7.04 2.52 6.96
C GLY A 39 6.48 2.49 8.38
N TRP A 40 5.21 2.10 8.55
CA TRP A 40 4.54 2.07 9.85
C TRP A 40 3.63 0.85 9.99
N GLU A 41 4.05 -0.28 9.43
CA GLU A 41 3.39 -1.57 9.71
C GLU A 41 3.88 -2.15 11.05
N PRO A 42 3.11 -3.02 11.71
CA PRO A 42 3.59 -3.76 12.88
C PRO A 42 4.76 -4.70 12.54
N ASP A 43 5.66 -4.94 13.51
CA ASP A 43 6.83 -5.82 13.34
C ASP A 43 6.47 -7.21 12.79
N ALA A 44 5.38 -7.80 13.29
CA ALA A 44 4.88 -9.10 12.84
C ALA A 44 4.58 -9.15 11.33
N VAL A 45 4.19 -8.03 10.70
CA VAL A 45 3.95 -7.95 9.25
C VAL A 45 5.27 -8.04 8.50
N TYR A 46 6.31 -7.38 9.01
CA TYR A 46 7.65 -7.46 8.42
C TYR A 46 8.25 -8.86 8.59
N ASP A 47 8.07 -9.50 9.74
CA ASP A 47 8.50 -10.88 9.98
C ASP A 47 7.82 -11.85 9.00
N GLN A 48 6.50 -11.74 8.85
CA GLN A 48 5.71 -12.52 7.91
C GLN A 48 6.14 -12.30 6.45
N LEU A 49 6.42 -11.05 6.07
CA LEU A 49 6.88 -10.71 4.73
C LEU A 49 8.27 -11.31 4.43
N ASN A 50 9.18 -11.27 5.40
CA ASN A 50 10.52 -11.83 5.25
C ASN A 50 10.47 -13.36 5.15
N TRP A 51 9.72 -14.02 6.04
CA TRP A 51 9.48 -15.44 5.95
C TRP A 51 8.86 -15.83 4.61
N LEU A 52 7.82 -15.13 4.15
CA LEU A 52 7.17 -15.45 2.87
C LEU A 52 8.13 -15.35 1.68
N LYS A 53 9.06 -14.38 1.67
CA LYS A 53 10.06 -14.23 0.60
C LYS A 53 11.02 -15.41 0.52
N GLU A 54 11.25 -16.12 1.63
CA GLU A 54 12.09 -17.32 1.68
C GLU A 54 11.32 -18.56 1.18
N GLU A 55 10.00 -18.59 1.38
CA GLU A 55 9.14 -19.73 1.08
C GLU A 55 8.59 -19.78 -0.36
N THR A 56 8.67 -18.68 -1.12
CA THR A 56 8.11 -18.60 -2.47
C THR A 56 9.13 -18.18 -3.50
N THR A 57 9.04 -18.78 -4.68
CA THR A 57 9.79 -18.32 -5.87
C THR A 57 9.05 -17.22 -6.64
N ILE A 58 7.82 -16.86 -6.24
CA ILE A 58 7.07 -15.74 -6.84
C ILE A 58 7.77 -14.43 -6.45
N PRO A 59 8.16 -13.57 -7.42
CA PRO A 59 8.80 -12.31 -7.11
C PRO A 59 7.92 -11.40 -6.24
N ILE A 60 8.43 -11.01 -5.06
CA ILE A 60 7.78 -10.02 -4.19
C ILE A 60 8.51 -8.69 -4.31
N HIS A 61 7.82 -7.68 -4.84
CA HIS A 61 8.32 -6.31 -4.91
C HIS A 61 7.84 -5.50 -3.70
N VAL A 62 8.78 -4.94 -2.95
CA VAL A 62 8.47 -3.95 -1.91
C VAL A 62 8.59 -2.55 -2.50
N VAL A 63 7.56 -1.73 -2.31
CA VAL A 63 7.55 -0.32 -2.71
C VAL A 63 7.17 0.55 -1.53
N THR A 64 7.80 1.71 -1.43
CA THR A 64 7.51 2.70 -0.38
C THR A 64 7.52 4.10 -0.99
N ILE A 65 6.83 5.03 -0.32
CA ILE A 65 6.88 6.46 -0.61
C ILE A 65 7.34 7.30 0.58
N GLY A 66 7.78 6.65 1.66
CA GLY A 66 8.13 7.28 2.93
C GLY A 66 7.44 6.61 4.12
N ASN A 67 7.45 7.31 5.26
CA ASN A 67 6.89 6.84 6.52
C ASN A 67 5.57 7.57 6.82
N LEU A 68 4.47 6.82 6.85
CA LEU A 68 3.12 7.34 7.10
C LEU A 68 3.03 8.09 8.43
N LYS A 69 3.64 7.58 9.49
CA LYS A 69 3.60 8.20 10.83
C LYS A 69 4.32 9.55 10.81
N GLU A 70 5.52 9.59 10.25
CA GLU A 70 6.30 10.84 10.17
C GLU A 70 5.57 11.90 9.35
N ASP A 71 4.99 11.50 8.21
CA ASP A 71 4.31 12.44 7.32
C ASP A 71 3.01 12.98 7.95
N VAL A 72 2.29 12.15 8.71
CA VAL A 72 1.17 12.60 9.55
C VAL A 72 1.63 13.59 10.62
N LEU A 73 2.72 13.29 11.33
CA LEU A 73 3.24 14.17 12.39
C LEU A 73 3.75 15.52 11.84
N LYS A 74 4.36 15.54 10.65
CA LYS A 74 4.79 16.79 10.00
C LYS A 74 3.64 17.72 9.66
N VAL A 75 2.48 17.17 9.28
CA VAL A 75 1.28 17.96 8.98
C VAL A 75 0.68 18.59 10.24
N LEU A 76 0.80 17.89 11.39
CA LEU A 76 0.28 18.35 12.69
C LEU A 76 1.24 19.32 13.43
N GLY A 77 2.49 19.44 12.99
CA GLY A 77 3.50 20.28 13.63
C GLY A 77 3.26 21.80 13.46
N PRO A 78 3.96 22.64 14.24
CA PRO A 78 3.81 24.11 14.23
C PRO A 78 4.15 24.78 12.89
N GLU A 79 4.95 24.14 12.04
CA GLU A 79 5.25 24.59 10.67
C GLU A 79 4.29 23.98 9.61
N GLY A 80 3.13 23.48 10.05
CA GLY A 80 2.19 22.65 9.31
C GLY A 80 2.21 22.84 7.80
N GLN A 81 2.76 21.84 7.10
CA GLN A 81 2.70 21.84 5.64
C GLN A 81 1.23 21.70 5.23
N LYS A 82 0.73 22.65 4.41
CA LYS A 82 -0.65 22.66 3.89
C LYS A 82 -1.03 21.42 3.07
N ILE A 83 -0.09 20.53 2.76
CA ILE A 83 -0.30 19.35 1.94
C ILE A 83 -0.37 18.14 2.87
N SER A 84 -1.60 17.68 3.17
CA SER A 84 -1.83 16.46 3.95
C SER A 84 -1.53 15.21 3.13
N LYS A 85 -0.25 14.82 3.05
CA LYS A 85 0.10 13.48 2.60
C LYS A 85 -0.26 12.47 3.68
N GLY A 86 -0.84 11.35 3.28
CA GLY A 86 -1.09 10.23 4.15
C GLY A 86 -2.22 10.41 5.14
N GLN A 87 -3.10 11.40 4.97
CA GLN A 87 -4.18 11.69 5.92
C GLN A 87 -5.03 10.44 6.24
N PRO A 88 -4.95 9.91 7.48
CA PRO A 88 -5.82 8.84 7.93
C PRO A 88 -7.18 9.40 8.35
N PRO A 89 -8.23 8.56 8.40
CA PRO A 89 -9.56 8.99 8.77
C PRO A 89 -9.69 9.12 10.30
N PHE A 90 -8.90 10.02 10.90
CA PHE A 90 -9.00 10.31 12.32
C PHE A 90 -10.33 11.01 12.63
N PHE A 91 -10.92 10.66 13.76
CA PHE A 91 -12.00 11.44 14.36
C PHE A 91 -11.39 12.64 15.07
N VAL A 92 -11.91 13.83 14.79
CA VAL A 92 -11.50 15.06 15.48
C VAL A 92 -12.54 15.46 16.51
N ARG A 93 -12.20 16.34 17.45
CA ARG A 93 -13.15 16.95 18.38
C ARG A 93 -13.69 18.25 17.78
N ASN A 94 -14.90 18.63 18.17
CA ASN A 94 -15.42 19.97 17.86
C ASN A 94 -14.80 21.00 18.81
N ASP A 95 -14.55 22.21 18.31
CA ASP A 95 -13.98 23.31 19.11
C ASP A 95 -15.01 23.92 20.10
N ASP A 96 -16.31 23.65 19.91
CA ASP A 96 -17.42 24.32 20.60
C ASP A 96 -18.00 23.56 21.83
N GLY A 97 -17.45 22.41 22.22
CA GLY A 97 -17.96 21.55 23.31
C GLY A 97 -16.97 21.32 24.46
N ASP A 98 -17.42 20.73 25.57
CA ASP A 98 -16.64 20.35 26.78
C ASP A 98 -15.53 19.29 26.53
N GLY A 99 -15.18 19.04 25.27
CA GLY A 99 -14.21 18.04 24.84
C GLY A 99 -14.76 16.61 24.81
N THR A 100 -16.05 16.39 25.11
CA THR A 100 -16.68 15.05 25.08
C THR A 100 -17.35 14.72 23.74
N ASP A 101 -17.70 15.72 22.94
CA ASP A 101 -18.30 15.52 21.61
C ASP A 101 -17.24 15.25 20.53
N LEU A 102 -17.31 14.06 19.94
CA LEU A 102 -16.58 13.73 18.73
C LEU A 102 -17.17 14.55 17.57
N GLY A 103 -16.31 15.32 16.91
CA GLY A 103 -16.61 15.99 15.66
C GLY A 103 -16.60 15.04 14.45
N GLY A 104 -16.36 15.61 13.27
CA GLY A 104 -16.31 14.86 12.02
C GLY A 104 -15.10 13.93 11.88
N MET A 105 -15.16 13.06 10.88
CA MET A 105 -14.03 12.22 10.47
C MET A 105 -13.26 12.89 9.32
N LEU A 106 -11.93 12.90 9.42
CA LEU A 106 -11.06 13.39 8.36
C LEU A 106 -11.14 12.53 7.09
N TRP A 107 -10.76 13.11 5.95
CA TRP A 107 -10.74 12.38 4.68
C TRP A 107 -9.65 11.30 4.66
N ARG A 108 -10.02 10.08 4.28
CA ARG A 108 -9.08 8.97 4.10
C ARG A 108 -8.29 9.12 2.80
N LYS A 109 -7.07 9.64 2.88
CA LYS A 109 -6.11 9.70 1.75
C LYS A 109 -5.00 8.65 1.84
N CYS A 110 -4.71 8.14 3.04
CA CYS A 110 -3.63 7.19 3.29
C CYS A 110 -3.65 5.95 2.37
N THR A 111 -4.83 5.34 2.13
CA THR A 111 -4.95 4.14 1.28
C THR A 111 -4.57 4.42 -0.17
N SER A 112 -5.04 5.53 -0.73
CA SER A 112 -4.71 5.91 -2.10
C SER A 112 -3.22 6.18 -2.23
N GLU A 113 -2.66 6.96 -1.31
CA GLU A 113 -1.30 7.47 -1.42
C GLU A 113 -0.23 6.44 -1.07
N TYR A 114 -0.42 5.64 -0.02
CA TYR A 114 0.58 4.68 0.46
C TYR A 114 0.37 3.26 -0.02
N LYS A 115 -0.82 2.89 -0.53
CA LYS A 115 -1.08 1.53 -1.03
C LYS A 115 -1.35 1.51 -2.53
N ILE A 116 -2.40 2.19 -3.00
CA ILE A 116 -2.87 2.06 -4.38
C ILE A 116 -1.90 2.69 -5.37
N ASN A 117 -1.53 3.95 -5.19
CA ASN A 117 -0.68 4.69 -6.13
C ASN A 117 0.73 4.09 -6.26
N PRO A 118 1.41 3.65 -5.17
CA PRO A 118 2.71 3.00 -5.26
C PRO A 118 2.66 1.68 -6.03
N ILE A 119 1.64 0.85 -5.78
CA ILE A 119 1.43 -0.41 -6.51
C ILE A 119 1.20 -0.14 -8.00
N GLN A 120 0.27 0.76 -8.34
CA GLN A 120 -0.01 1.11 -9.74
C GLN A 120 1.24 1.64 -10.46
N LYS A 121 2.03 2.49 -9.80
CA LYS A 121 3.29 3.01 -10.35
C LYS A 121 4.29 1.88 -10.64
N LYS A 122 4.39 0.89 -9.75
CA LYS A 122 5.24 -0.27 -9.95
C LYS A 122 4.74 -1.16 -11.08
N ILE A 123 3.44 -1.43 -11.16
CA ILE A 123 2.81 -2.14 -12.27
C ILE A 123 3.14 -1.46 -13.60
N HIS A 124 2.99 -0.13 -13.70
CA HIS A 124 3.35 0.62 -14.91
C HIS A 124 4.82 0.45 -15.29
N THR A 125 5.71 0.41 -14.30
CA THR A 125 7.15 0.20 -14.53
C THR A 125 7.43 -1.21 -15.03
N LEU A 126 6.78 -2.24 -14.46
CA LEU A 126 6.90 -3.64 -14.90
C LEU A 126 6.39 -3.82 -16.34
N LEU A 127 5.29 -3.14 -16.68
CA LEU A 127 4.74 -3.07 -18.05
C LEU A 127 5.54 -2.15 -18.99
N ARG A 128 6.68 -1.60 -18.54
CA ARG A 128 7.57 -0.70 -19.31
C ARG A 128 6.91 0.60 -19.81
N TYR A 129 5.89 1.09 -19.13
CA TYR A 129 5.28 2.38 -19.40
C TYR A 129 6.06 3.52 -18.73
N LYS A 130 6.12 4.67 -19.42
CA LYS A 130 6.65 5.92 -18.85
C LYS A 130 5.62 6.57 -17.92
N PRO A 131 6.05 7.37 -16.92
CA PRO A 131 5.13 8.16 -16.11
C PRO A 131 4.17 8.99 -16.97
N ARG A 132 2.88 9.00 -16.61
CA ARG A 132 1.78 9.72 -17.30
C ARG A 132 1.47 9.22 -18.73
N GLN A 133 2.12 8.16 -19.19
CA GLN A 133 1.79 7.53 -20.46
C GLN A 133 0.42 6.85 -20.37
N ARG A 134 -0.43 7.03 -21.39
CA ARG A 134 -1.72 6.34 -21.46
C ARG A 134 -1.49 4.83 -21.63
N VAL A 135 -1.97 4.06 -20.67
CA VAL A 135 -1.94 2.60 -20.70
C VAL A 135 -3.02 2.12 -21.67
N LYS A 136 -2.65 1.20 -22.58
CA LYS A 136 -3.60 0.59 -23.52
C LYS A 136 -4.29 -0.56 -22.80
N LYS A 137 -5.56 -0.86 -23.16
CA LYS A 137 -6.32 -2.00 -22.59
C LYS A 137 -5.61 -3.34 -22.77
N LYS A 138 -4.70 -3.42 -23.76
CA LYS A 138 -3.83 -4.56 -24.02
C LYS A 138 -2.39 -4.05 -24.09
N ALA A 139 -1.57 -4.42 -23.10
CA ALA A 139 -0.14 -4.12 -23.09
C ALA A 139 0.58 -5.05 -24.08
N ARG A 140 1.57 -4.52 -24.83
CA ARG A 140 2.26 -5.26 -25.90
C ARG A 140 3.35 -6.13 -25.32
#